data_AF-A0A7L3E682-F1
#
_entry.id   AF-A0A7L3E682-F1
#
_cell.length_a   1.000
_cell.length_b   1.000
_cell.length_c   1.000
_cell.angle_alpha   90.00
_cell.angle_beta   90.00
_cell.angle_gamma   90.00
#
_symmetry.space_group_name_H-M   'P 1'
#
loop_
_entity.id
_entity.type
_entity.pdbx_description
1 polymer ?
#
loop_
_entity_poly.entity_id
_entity_poly.type
_entity_poly.pdbx_seq_one_letter_code
_entity_poly.pdbx_strand_id
1 'polypeptide(L)'
;SYLVDEDLWLVMEYVDGGTLTSVLVRVFIEEGMIAAISRECLKALDFLHSKNVIHRDVKSDNILLGMDGSVKLTDFGLCAQLTPERSTRCTVLGSPYWVAPEIVKRKEYDTQVDIWALGIVAIEMLEGEPP
;
A
#
# COMPACT_ATOMS: atom_id res chain seq x y z
N SER A 1 7.72 15.53 -12.97
CA SER A 1 6.70 16.45 -12.45
C SER A 1 6.82 17.77 -13.20
N TYR A 2 5.75 18.56 -13.22
CA TYR A 2 5.72 19.89 -13.82
C TYR A 2 5.16 20.87 -12.79
N LEU A 3 5.70 22.08 -12.73
CA LEU A 3 5.10 23.19 -12.00
C LEU A 3 4.34 24.02 -13.03
N VAL A 4 3.01 24.03 -12.92
CA VAL A 4 2.11 24.78 -13.80
C VAL A 4 1.41 25.80 -12.93
N ASP A 5 1.73 27.07 -13.14
CA ASP A 5 1.38 28.17 -12.23
C ASP A 5 1.87 27.90 -10.80
N GLU A 6 0.96 27.72 -9.83
CA GLU A 6 1.28 27.38 -8.43
C GLU A 6 1.01 25.90 -8.08
N ASP A 7 0.60 25.09 -9.05
CA ASP A 7 0.22 23.69 -8.85
C ASP A 7 1.32 22.72 -9.30
N LEU A 8 1.60 21.71 -8.46
CA LEU A 8 2.50 20.61 -8.80
C LEU A 8 1.73 19.51 -9.54
N TRP A 9 2.07 19.29 -10.81
CA TRP A 9 1.48 18.25 -11.65
C TRP A 9 2.39 17.01 -11.71
N LEU A 10 1.82 15.87 -11.33
CA LEU A 10 2.45 14.55 -11.42
C LEU A 10 1.82 13.76 -12.57
N VAL A 11 2.55 13.60 -13.67
CA VAL A 11 2.13 12.73 -14.78
C VAL A 11 2.63 11.32 -14.50
N MET A 12 1.71 10.36 -14.44
CA MET A 12 1.97 8.97 -14.08
C MET A 12 1.26 8.03 -15.06
N GLU A 13 1.60 6.74 -14.98
CA GLU A 13 0.88 5.68 -15.70
C GLU A 13 -0.60 5.67 -15.31
N TYR A 14 -1.48 5.49 -16.30
CA TYR A 14 -2.91 5.29 -16.09
C TYR A 14 -3.21 3.79 -16.00
N VAL A 15 -3.94 3.39 -14.96
CA VAL A 15 -4.41 2.02 -14.72
C VAL A 15 -5.94 2.02 -14.79
N ASP A 16 -6.50 1.21 -15.68
CA ASP A 16 -7.87 1.37 -16.20
C ASP A 16 -8.95 0.57 -15.43
N GLY A 17 -8.58 -0.32 -14.51
CA GLY A 17 -9.52 -1.12 -13.70
C GLY A 17 -9.89 -0.51 -12.35
N GLY A 18 -9.30 0.62 -11.96
CA GLY A 18 -9.62 1.32 -10.71
C GLY A 18 -8.96 0.72 -9.46
N THR A 19 -9.45 1.12 -8.28
CA THR A 19 -8.90 0.67 -6.99
C THR A 19 -9.46 -0.69 -6.58
N LEU A 20 -8.71 -1.44 -5.78
CA LEU A 20 -9.18 -2.69 -5.18
C LEU A 20 -10.45 -2.46 -4.35
N THR A 21 -10.55 -1.36 -3.59
CA THR A 21 -11.75 -0.99 -2.84
C THR A 21 -13.00 -0.94 -3.73
N SER A 22 -12.86 -0.35 -4.92
CA SER A 22 -13.96 -0.23 -5.89
C SER A 22 -14.46 -1.59 -6.37
N VAL A 23 -13.58 -2.59 -6.42
CA VAL A 23 -13.89 -3.97 -6.77
C VAL A 23 -14.54 -4.71 -5.60
N LEU A 24 -14.01 -4.57 -4.38
CA LEU A 24 -14.52 -5.23 -3.18
C LEU A 24 -15.97 -4.84 -2.84
N VAL A 25 -16.38 -3.62 -3.15
CA VAL A 25 -17.78 -3.17 -2.98
C VAL A 25 -18.76 -3.88 -3.93
N ARG A 26 -18.27 -4.48 -5.02
CA ARG A 26 -19.11 -5.02 -6.11
C ARG A 26 -19.08 -6.54 -6.20
N VAL A 27 -17.97 -7.17 -5.83
CA VAL A 27 -17.71 -8.58 -6.11
C VAL A 27 -16.97 -9.22 -4.95
N PHE A 28 -17.36 -10.45 -4.60
CA PHE A 28 -16.59 -11.31 -3.71
C PHE A 28 -15.38 -11.88 -4.43
N ILE A 29 -14.20 -11.73 -3.84
CA ILE A 29 -12.95 -12.18 -4.43
C ILE A 29 -12.64 -13.61 -3.94
N GLU A 30 -12.44 -14.54 -4.88
CA GLU A 30 -12.05 -15.91 -4.55
C GLU A 30 -10.58 -15.99 -4.10
N GLU A 31 -10.24 -17.01 -3.30
CA GLU A 31 -8.90 -17.21 -2.74
C GLU A 31 -7.77 -17.18 -3.80
N GLY A 32 -8.02 -17.71 -5.00
CA GLY A 32 -7.05 -17.69 -6.09
C GLY A 32 -6.69 -16.27 -6.53
N MET A 33 -7.68 -15.36 -6.53
CA MET A 33 -7.48 -13.96 -6.88
C MET A 33 -6.87 -13.18 -5.70
N ILE A 34 -7.28 -13.47 -4.46
CA ILE A 34 -6.64 -12.96 -3.24
C ILE A 34 -5.14 -13.27 -3.28
N ALA A 35 -4.78 -14.52 -3.57
CA ALA A 35 -3.39 -14.95 -3.67
C ALA A 35 -2.64 -14.24 -4.82
N ALA A 36 -3.28 -14.05 -5.98
CA ALA A 36 -2.69 -13.35 -7.11
C ALA A 36 -2.39 -11.88 -6.77
N ILE A 37 -3.36 -11.15 -6.21
CA ILE A 37 -3.22 -9.75 -5.80
C ILE A 37 -2.14 -9.63 -4.72
N SER A 38 -2.20 -10.47 -3.70
CA SER A 38 -1.24 -10.48 -2.59
C SER A 38 0.19 -10.72 -3.09
N ARG A 39 0.38 -11.64 -4.04
CA ARG A 39 1.68 -11.91 -4.65
C ARG A 39 2.25 -10.69 -5.38
N GLU A 40 1.44 -9.98 -6.15
CA GLU A 40 1.92 -8.78 -6.85
C GLU A 40 2.22 -7.63 -5.89
N CYS A 41 1.42 -7.44 -4.84
CA CYS A 41 1.73 -6.49 -3.76
C CYS A 41 3.04 -6.85 -3.07
N LEU A 42 3.28 -8.13 -2.76
CA LEU A 42 4.53 -8.60 -2.15
C LEU A 42 5.74 -8.34 -3.05
N LYS A 43 5.64 -8.51 -4.38
CA LYS A 43 6.73 -8.15 -5.29
C LYS A 43 7.05 -6.65 -5.26
N ALA A 44 6.03 -5.80 -5.19
CA ALA A 44 6.21 -4.36 -5.08
C ALA A 44 6.85 -3.98 -3.74
N LEU A 45 6.39 -4.57 -2.63
CA LEU A 45 6.95 -4.36 -1.30
C LEU A 45 8.39 -4.87 -1.20
N ASP A 46 8.70 -6.07 -1.70
CA ASP A 46 10.06 -6.62 -1.74
C ASP A 46 11.01 -5.66 -2.48
N PHE A 47 10.57 -5.11 -3.61
CA PHE A 47 11.34 -4.09 -4.32
C PHE A 47 11.58 -2.82 -3.50
N LEU A 48 10.57 -2.29 -2.82
CA LEU A 48 10.72 -1.10 -1.96
C LEU A 48 11.62 -1.37 -0.75
N HIS A 49 11.39 -2.50 -0.08
CA HIS A 49 12.09 -2.92 1.12
C HIS A 49 13.56 -3.23 0.82
N SER A 50 13.87 -3.82 -0.33
CA SER A 50 15.26 -4.00 -0.81
C SER A 50 16.03 -2.69 -0.97
N LYS A 51 15.31 -1.57 -1.13
CA LYS A 51 15.84 -0.21 -1.22
C LYS A 51 15.70 0.57 0.08
N ASN A 52 15.35 -0.09 1.18
CA ASN A 52 15.12 0.52 2.48
C ASN A 52 14.01 1.60 2.45
N VAL A 53 12.99 1.42 1.61
CA VAL A 53 11.81 2.32 1.55
C VAL A 53 10.62 1.64 2.21
N ILE A 54 9.97 2.34 3.15
CA ILE A 54 8.70 1.93 3.76
C ILE A 54 7.56 2.65 3.01
N HIS A 55 6.51 1.93 2.61
CA HIS A 55 5.33 2.51 1.95
C HIS A 55 4.46 3.33 2.92
N ARG A 56 4.15 2.76 4.09
CA ARG A 56 3.38 3.33 5.22
C ARG A 56 1.88 3.60 4.99
N ASP A 57 1.36 3.42 3.78
CA ASP A 57 -0.08 3.52 3.50
C ASP A 57 -0.57 2.42 2.54
N VAL A 58 -0.20 1.16 2.83
CA VAL A 58 -0.74 0.00 2.09
C VAL A 58 -2.19 -0.23 2.53
N LYS A 59 -3.12 -0.12 1.59
CA LYS A 59 -4.57 -0.33 1.77
C LYS A 59 -5.21 -0.59 0.40
N SER A 60 -6.47 -1.05 0.38
CA SER A 60 -7.18 -1.32 -0.88
C SER A 60 -7.32 -0.09 -1.79
N ASP A 61 -7.43 1.13 -1.23
CA ASP A 61 -7.51 2.37 -2.04
C ASP A 61 -6.22 2.62 -2.84
N ASN A 62 -5.09 2.15 -2.31
CA ASN A 62 -3.76 2.35 -2.88
C ASN A 62 -3.26 1.12 -3.66
N ILE A 63 -4.18 0.19 -3.99
CA ILE A 63 -3.92 -0.94 -4.89
C ILE A 63 -4.78 -0.74 -6.13
N LEU A 64 -4.13 -0.55 -7.27
CA LEU A 64 -4.79 -0.40 -8.57
C LEU A 64 -4.80 -1.73 -9.32
N LEU A 65 -5.91 -2.01 -10.01
CA LEU A 65 -6.10 -3.17 -10.86
C LEU A 65 -6.23 -2.72 -12.31
N GLY A 66 -5.54 -3.36 -13.23
CA GLY A 66 -5.69 -3.15 -14.67
C GLY A 66 -6.66 -4.16 -15.29
N MET A 67 -7.32 -3.78 -16.37
CA MET A 67 -8.18 -4.69 -17.15
C MET A 67 -7.38 -5.82 -17.83
N ASP A 68 -6.07 -5.65 -17.95
CA ASP A 68 -5.11 -6.66 -18.39
C ASP A 68 -4.70 -7.66 -17.29
N GLY A 69 -5.23 -7.51 -16.07
CA GLY A 69 -4.91 -8.33 -14.90
C GLY A 69 -3.68 -7.84 -14.12
N SER A 70 -3.13 -6.66 -14.45
CA SER A 70 -2.05 -6.05 -13.68
C SER A 70 -2.52 -5.59 -12.30
N VAL A 71 -1.62 -5.64 -11.31
CA VAL A 71 -1.85 -5.17 -9.95
C VAL A 71 -0.69 -4.26 -9.57
N LYS A 72 -0.97 -3.04 -9.12
CA LYS A 72 0.05 -2.02 -8.84
C LYS A 72 -0.22 -1.31 -7.52
N LEU A 73 0.82 -1.19 -6.69
CA LEU A 73 0.81 -0.28 -5.54
C LEU A 73 0.97 1.17 -6.03
N THR A 74 0.19 2.08 -5.44
CA THR A 74 0.20 3.51 -5.73
C THR A 74 0.25 4.34 -4.45
N ASP A 75 0.28 5.66 -4.60
CA ASP A 75 0.34 6.67 -3.54
C ASP A 75 1.55 6.54 -2.61
N PHE A 76 2.69 7.00 -3.13
CA PHE A 76 3.95 7.06 -2.41
C PHE A 76 4.09 8.33 -1.56
N GLY A 77 3.02 9.12 -1.36
CA GLY A 77 3.05 10.40 -0.65
C GLY A 77 3.48 10.28 0.83
N LEU A 78 3.25 9.10 1.43
CA LEU A 78 3.65 8.79 2.79
C LEU A 78 4.90 7.91 2.87
N CYS A 79 5.61 7.63 1.78
CA CYS A 79 6.80 6.80 1.85
C CYS A 79 7.91 7.38 2.74
N ALA A 80 8.77 6.52 3.28
CA ALA A 80 9.95 6.93 4.02
C ALA A 80 11.18 6.11 3.64
N GLN A 81 12.26 6.81 3.29
CA GLN A 81 13.58 6.21 3.11
C GLN A 81 14.25 5.99 4.48
N LEU A 82 14.64 4.77 4.79
CA LEU A 82 15.53 4.45 5.91
C LEU A 82 16.99 4.63 5.45
N THR A 83 17.85 5.07 6.36
CA THR A 83 19.28 5.25 6.11
C THR A 83 20.10 4.44 7.13
N PRO A 84 21.39 4.17 6.89
CA PRO A 84 22.23 3.47 7.86
C PRO A 84 22.28 4.16 9.23
N GLU A 85 22.18 5.49 9.27
CA GLU A 85 22.17 6.29 10.50
C GLU A 85 20.81 6.29 11.20
N ARG A 86 19.74 5.98 10.45
CA ARG A 86 18.37 5.94 10.95
C ARG A 86 17.59 4.82 10.27
N SER A 87 17.74 3.62 10.83
CA SER A 87 17.11 2.39 10.33
C SER A 87 15.65 2.23 10.75
N THR A 88 15.10 3.16 11.54
CA THR A 88 13.72 3.12 12.02
C THR A 88 13.01 4.48 11.95
N ARG A 89 11.68 4.44 11.98
CA ARG A 89 10.79 5.60 12.08
C ARG A 89 9.93 5.51 13.33
N CYS A 90 9.41 6.64 13.78
CA CYS A 90 8.54 6.75 14.97
C CYS A 90 7.30 7.64 14.73
N THR A 91 7.14 8.16 13.51
CA THR A 91 6.03 9.06 13.16
C THR A 91 4.73 8.25 13.06
N VAL A 92 3.67 8.72 13.72
CA VAL A 92 2.34 8.12 13.66
C VAL A 92 1.61 8.65 12.43
N LEU A 93 1.52 7.82 11.39
CA LEU A 93 0.87 8.10 10.10
C LEU A 93 0.22 6.81 9.58
N GLY A 94 -0.54 6.93 8.48
CA GLY A 94 -1.23 5.82 7.83
C GLY A 94 -2.73 5.80 8.13
N SER A 95 -3.45 4.92 7.46
CA SER A 95 -4.90 4.81 7.54
C SER A 95 -5.33 3.93 8.71
N PRO A 96 -6.17 4.39 9.67
CA PRO A 96 -6.33 3.81 11.01
C PRO A 96 -6.46 2.28 11.10
N TYR A 97 -7.24 1.66 10.22
CA TYR A 97 -7.48 0.21 10.25
C TYR A 97 -6.28 -0.63 9.77
N TRP A 98 -5.39 -0.05 8.94
CA TRP A 98 -4.21 -0.72 8.40
C TRP A 98 -2.93 -0.43 9.19
N VAL A 99 -3.00 0.44 10.21
CA VAL A 99 -1.82 0.85 10.99
C VAL A 99 -1.35 -0.28 11.91
N ALA A 100 -0.07 -0.64 11.80
CA ALA A 100 0.58 -1.63 12.64
C ALA A 100 0.60 -1.24 14.13
N PRO A 101 0.50 -2.21 15.06
CA PRO A 101 0.36 -1.94 16.48
C PRO A 101 1.57 -1.20 17.09
N GLU A 102 2.77 -1.39 16.55
CA GLU A 102 3.99 -0.67 16.93
C GLU A 102 3.91 0.82 16.59
N ILE A 103 3.28 1.21 15.46
CA ILE A 103 3.05 2.61 15.10
C ILE A 103 2.08 3.23 16.11
N VAL A 104 0.96 2.55 16.42
CA VAL A 104 -0.04 3.03 17.40
C VAL A 104 0.57 3.20 18.79
N LYS A 105 1.45 2.26 19.18
CA LYS A 105 2.19 2.29 20.45
C LYS A 105 3.36 3.27 20.44
N ARG A 106 3.55 4.05 19.37
CA ARG A 106 4.65 5.02 19.18
C ARG A 106 6.03 4.41 19.37
N LYS A 107 6.16 3.12 19.02
CA LYS A 107 7.44 2.43 18.99
C LYS A 107 8.15 2.74 17.69
N GLU A 108 9.45 2.49 17.69
CA GLU A 108 10.21 2.49 16.46
C GLU A 108 9.78 1.32 15.56
N TYR A 109 9.72 1.59 14.26
CA TYR A 109 9.27 0.65 13.25
C TYR A 109 10.10 0.75 11.97
N ASP A 110 10.09 -0.34 11.20
CA ASP A 110 10.79 -0.49 9.93
C ASP A 110 9.79 -0.90 8.82
N THR A 111 10.27 -1.59 7.79
CA THR A 111 9.46 -2.07 6.65
C THR A 111 8.38 -3.08 7.04
N GLN A 112 8.45 -3.71 8.22
CA GLN A 112 7.50 -4.73 8.65
C GLN A 112 6.07 -4.19 8.83
N VAL A 113 5.91 -2.88 9.00
CA VAL A 113 4.58 -2.25 9.09
C VAL A 113 3.78 -2.38 7.79
N ASP A 114 4.44 -2.44 6.63
CA ASP A 114 3.78 -2.67 5.36
C ASP A 114 3.27 -4.11 5.23
N ILE A 115 3.95 -5.07 5.86
CA ILE A 115 3.55 -6.48 5.89
C ILE A 115 2.31 -6.66 6.77
N TRP A 116 2.27 -5.96 7.91
CA TRP A 116 1.04 -5.88 8.73
C TRP A 116 -0.12 -5.33 7.91
N ALA A 117 0.08 -4.20 7.25
CA ALA A 117 -0.95 -3.54 6.47
C ALA A 117 -1.45 -4.41 5.31
N LEU A 118 -0.56 -5.15 4.63
CA LEU A 118 -0.97 -6.14 3.63
C LEU A 118 -1.80 -7.28 4.22
N GLY A 119 -1.51 -7.70 5.46
CA GLY A 119 -2.34 -8.65 6.19
C GLY A 119 -3.77 -8.14 6.42
N ILE A 120 -3.92 -6.85 6.73
CA ILE A 120 -5.24 -6.21 6.84
C ILE A 120 -5.94 -6.16 5.47
N VAL A 121 -5.22 -5.86 4.39
CA VAL A 121 -5.79 -5.94 3.02
C VAL A 121 -6.24 -7.36 2.68
N ALA A 122 -5.53 -8.40 3.13
CA ALA A 122 -5.94 -9.78 2.90
C ALA A 122 -7.26 -10.12 3.61
N ILE A 123 -7.45 -9.63 4.84
CA ILE A 123 -8.72 -9.73 5.57
C ILE A 123 -9.81 -8.95 4.83
N GLU A 124 -9.52 -7.73 4.42
CA GLU A 124 -10.44 -6.87 3.69
C GLU A 124 -10.92 -7.53 2.37
N MET A 125 -10.03 -8.22 1.65
CA MET A 125 -10.44 -8.96 0.44
C MET A 125 -11.34 -10.16 0.74
N LEU A 126 -11.23 -10.75 1.93
CA LEU A 126 -12.01 -11.91 2.36
C LEU A 126 -13.37 -11.50 2.92
N GLU A 127 -13.39 -10.44 3.74
CA GLU A 127 -14.56 -10.01 4.52
C GLU A 127 -15.31 -8.84 3.87
N GLY A 128 -14.70 -8.15 2.91
CA GLY A 128 -15.26 -6.99 2.21
C GLY A 128 -15.01 -5.65 2.90
N GLU A 129 -14.56 -5.67 4.15
CA GLU A 129 -14.18 -4.50 4.96
C GLU A 129 -12.98 -4.82 5.85
N PRO A 130 -12.16 -3.82 6.22
CA PRO A 130 -11.10 -4.03 7.19
C PRO A 130 -11.69 -4.22 8.62
N PRO A 131 -10.93 -4.83 9.56
CA PRO A 131 -11.38 -5.12 10.92
C PRO A 131 -11.77 -3.90 11.78
#